data_AF-A0A517YF67-F1
#
_entry.id   AF-A0A517YF67-F1
#
_cell.length_a   1.000
_cell.length_b   1.000
_cell.length_c   1.000
_cell.angle_alpha   90.00
_cell.angle_beta   90.00
_cell.angle_gamma   90.00
#
_symmetry.space_group_name_H-M   'P 1'
#
loop_
_entity.id
_entity.type
_entity.pdbx_description
1 polymer ?
#
loop_
_entity_poly.entity_id
_entity_poly.type
_entity_poly.pdbx_seq_one_letter_code
_entity_poly.pdbx_strand_id
1 'polypeptide(L)'
;MSLTAVETLNREFLEIRCRILDLAAMLDRLERSDDTVADDPRLKRIHEAIDLLTKSASRNSSSDRAEQVQLTFSRPYDSAWLQNLKVRPR
;
A
#
# COMPACT_ATOMS: atom_id res chain seq x y z
N MET A 1 21.69 12.92 -14.23
CA MET A 1 22.22 12.84 -12.84
C MET A 1 21.05 12.55 -11.91
N SER A 2 21.26 11.74 -10.87
CA SER A 2 20.26 11.53 -9.82
C SER A 2 20.17 12.76 -8.91
N LEU A 3 18.97 13.08 -8.44
CA LEU A 3 18.79 14.13 -7.42
C LEU A 3 19.48 13.76 -6.11
N THR A 4 19.90 14.76 -5.35
CA THR A 4 20.28 14.59 -3.94
C THR A 4 19.06 14.24 -3.08
N ALA A 5 19.31 13.80 -1.85
CA ALA A 5 18.23 13.49 -0.90
C ALA A 5 17.37 14.73 -0.59
N VAL A 6 17.99 15.91 -0.46
CA VAL A 6 17.29 17.17 -0.17
C VAL A 6 16.44 17.62 -1.37
N GLU A 7 16.97 17.55 -2.58
CA GLU A 7 16.21 17.88 -3.79
C GLU A 7 15.02 16.93 -3.98
N THR A 8 15.21 15.63 -3.70
CA THR A 8 14.12 14.65 -3.74
C THR A 8 13.07 14.98 -2.68
N LEU A 9 13.49 15.24 -1.42
CA LEU A 9 12.56 15.62 -0.36
C LEU A 9 11.74 16.86 -0.74
N ASN A 10 12.39 17.91 -1.22
CA ASN A 10 11.71 19.15 -1.62
C ASN A 10 10.68 18.90 -2.73
N ARG A 11 10.99 18.02 -3.69
CA ARG A 11 10.08 17.67 -4.78
C ARG A 11 8.88 16.86 -4.29
N GLU A 12 9.09 15.89 -3.39
CA GLU A 12 8.05 14.93 -2.99
C GLU A 12 7.24 15.38 -1.75
N PHE A 13 7.76 16.29 -0.93
CA PHE A 13 7.20 16.57 0.41
C PHE A 13 5.72 16.95 0.41
N LEU A 14 5.31 17.86 -0.49
CA LEU A 14 3.91 18.29 -0.56
C LEU A 14 2.99 17.18 -1.03
N GLU A 15 3.42 16.37 -2.01
CA GLU A 15 2.64 15.23 -2.48
C GLU A 15 2.50 14.17 -1.39
N ILE A 16 3.58 13.81 -0.71
CA ILE A 16 3.56 12.88 0.44
C ILE A 16 2.57 13.37 1.50
N ARG A 17 2.62 14.66 1.86
CA ARG A 17 1.70 15.26 2.83
C ARG A 17 0.24 15.13 2.38
N CYS A 18 -0.06 15.46 1.12
CA CYS A 18 -1.42 15.33 0.58
C CYS A 18 -1.92 13.89 0.70
N ARG A 19 -1.11 12.91 0.28
CA ARG A 19 -1.50 11.49 0.35
C ARG A 19 -1.74 11.00 1.78
N ILE A 20 -0.95 11.46 2.75
CA ILE A 20 -1.16 11.13 4.17
C ILE A 20 -2.49 11.71 4.67
N LEU A 21 -2.80 12.96 4.33
CA LEU A 21 -4.07 13.60 4.72
C LEU A 21 -5.28 12.91 4.07
N ASP A 22 -5.18 12.57 2.79
CA ASP A 22 -6.25 11.88 2.06
C ASP A 22 -6.52 10.49 2.67
N LEU A 23 -5.46 9.74 2.98
CA LEU A 23 -5.56 8.44 3.63
C LEU A 23 -6.21 8.56 5.02
N ALA A 24 -5.76 9.52 5.84
CA ALA A 24 -6.36 9.77 7.15
C ALA A 24 -7.85 10.09 7.04
N ALA A 25 -8.23 10.98 6.11
CA ALA A 25 -9.63 11.33 5.88
C ALA A 25 -10.49 10.14 5.40
N MET A 26 -9.91 9.20 4.64
CA MET A 26 -10.58 7.96 4.25
C MET A 26 -10.83 7.04 5.45
N LEU A 27 -9.85 6.89 6.35
CA LEU A 27 -9.97 6.09 7.56
C LEU A 27 -10.98 6.71 8.53
N ASP A 28 -10.94 8.02 8.75
CA ASP A 28 -11.94 8.77 9.53
C ASP A 28 -13.38 8.52 9.06
N ARG A 29 -13.59 8.47 7.74
CA ARG A 29 -14.92 8.20 7.17
C ARG A 29 -15.37 6.77 7.42
N LEU A 30 -14.44 5.81 7.42
CA LEU A 30 -14.73 4.42 7.74
C LEU A 30 -15.05 4.24 9.23
N GLU A 31 -14.36 4.95 10.13
CA GLU A 31 -14.64 4.88 11.56
C GLU A 31 -15.97 5.56 11.95
N ARG A 32 -16.45 6.51 11.14
CA ARG A 32 -17.73 7.21 11.35
C ARG A 32 -18.93 6.52 10.71
N SER A 33 -18.78 5.34 10.09
CA SER A 33 -19.93 4.60 9.55
C SER A 33 -20.80 4.02 10.67
N ASP A 34 -22.08 3.79 10.37
CA ASP A 34 -23.03 3.22 11.32
C ASP A 34 -22.79 1.72 11.61
N ASP A 35 -22.02 1.06 10.75
CA ASP A 35 -21.61 -0.34 10.84
C ASP A 35 -20.10 -0.50 11.07
N THR A 36 -19.68 -1.73 11.37
CA THR A 36 -18.27 -2.06 11.64
C THR A 36 -17.74 -3.09 10.66
N VAL A 37 -16.47 -2.90 10.28
CA VAL A 37 -15.69 -3.83 9.47
C VAL A 37 -14.44 -4.32 10.21
N ALA A 38 -14.48 -4.32 11.54
CA ALA A 38 -13.34 -4.71 12.39
C ALA A 38 -12.76 -6.10 12.03
N ASP A 39 -13.62 -7.04 11.64
CA ASP A 39 -13.23 -8.40 11.24
C ASP A 39 -12.96 -8.55 9.73
N ASP A 40 -13.08 -7.47 8.94
CA ASP A 40 -12.82 -7.54 7.51
C ASP A 40 -11.31 -7.67 7.23
N PRO A 41 -10.87 -8.74 6.53
CA PRO A 41 -9.45 -8.98 6.29
C PRO A 41 -8.80 -7.94 5.36
N ARG A 42 -9.57 -7.05 4.72
CA ARG A 42 -9.04 -5.90 3.98
C ARG A 42 -8.56 -4.81 4.92
N LEU A 43 -9.27 -4.55 6.02
CA LEU A 43 -8.86 -3.55 7.02
C LEU A 43 -7.52 -3.95 7.65
N LYS A 44 -7.35 -5.24 7.97
CA LYS A 44 -6.08 -5.78 8.45
C LYS A 44 -4.93 -5.52 7.47
N ARG A 45 -5.13 -5.77 6.17
CA ARG A 45 -4.11 -5.52 5.13
C ARG A 45 -3.76 -4.04 4.98
N ILE A 46 -4.75 -3.15 5.12
CA ILE A 46 -4.52 -1.69 5.11
C ILE A 46 -3.59 -1.29 6.26
N HIS A 47 -3.86 -1.77 7.48
CA HIS A 47 -2.99 -1.50 8.62
C HIS A 47 -1.58 -2.08 8.44
N GLU A 48 -1.46 -3.32 7.96
CA GLU A 48 -0.17 -3.94 7.66
C GLU A 48 0.65 -3.14 6.63
N ALA A 49 0.00 -2.60 5.59
CA ALA A 49 0.64 -1.77 4.58
C ALA A 49 1.10 -0.42 5.16
N ILE A 50 0.32 0.22 6.02
CA ILE A 50 0.69 1.47 6.71
C ILE A 50 1.90 1.23 7.61
N ASP A 51 1.88 0.16 8.41
CA ASP A 51 3.00 -0.22 9.27
C ASP A 51 4.27 -0.45 8.45
N LEU A 52 4.15 -1.06 7.26
CA LEU A 52 5.27 -1.28 6.37
C LEU A 52 5.92 0.02 5.91
N LEU A 53 5.13 1.05 5.60
CA LEU A 53 5.63 2.35 5.15
C LEU A 53 6.50 3.05 6.22
N THR A 54 6.19 2.84 7.50
CA THR A 54 6.94 3.43 8.63
C THR A 54 8.27 2.73 8.91
N LYS A 55 8.44 1.49 8.44
CA LYS A 55 9.69 0.75 8.62
C LYS A 55 10.81 1.43 7.82
N SER A 56 11.94 1.64 8.48
CA SER A 56 13.14 2.15 7.82
C SER A 56 13.60 1.12 6.79
N ALA A 57 13.72 1.55 5.52
CA ALA A 57 14.44 0.79 4.53
C ALA A 57 15.91 0.74 4.98
N SER A 58 16.27 -0.34 5.69
CA SER A 58 17.68 -0.68 5.87
C SER A 58 18.32 -0.66 4.49
N ARG A 59 19.51 -0.07 4.35
CA ARG A 59 20.26 -0.01 3.08
C ARG A 59 20.52 -1.39 2.44
N ASN A 60 20.23 -2.47 3.16
CA ASN A 60 20.33 -3.86 2.74
C ASN A 60 18.97 -4.56 2.51
N SER A 61 17.84 -3.84 2.51
CA SER A 61 16.55 -4.42 2.13
C SER A 61 16.48 -4.52 0.61
N SER A 62 16.25 -5.73 0.10
CA SER A 62 16.26 -6.02 -1.34
C SER A 62 15.01 -5.57 -2.09
N SER A 63 14.03 -4.94 -1.42
CA SER A 63 12.72 -4.60 -1.99
C SER A 63 12.29 -3.20 -1.57
N ASP A 64 11.85 -2.39 -2.55
CA ASP A 64 11.32 -1.06 -2.30
C ASP A 64 9.96 -1.11 -1.60
N ARG A 65 9.64 -0.07 -0.81
CA ARG A 65 8.36 0.01 -0.07
C ARG A 65 7.14 -0.19 -0.96
N ALA A 66 7.19 0.29 -2.20
CA ALA A 66 6.09 0.14 -3.16
C ALA A 66 5.81 -1.33 -3.51
N GLU A 67 6.87 -2.12 -3.76
CA GLU A 67 6.74 -3.55 -4.03
C GLU A 67 6.21 -4.29 -2.80
N GLN A 68 6.73 -3.98 -1.63
CA GLN A 68 6.29 -4.60 -0.40
C GLN A 68 4.80 -4.32 -0.11
N VAL A 69 4.33 -3.07 -0.30
CA VAL A 69 2.90 -2.72 -0.19
C VAL A 69 2.08 -3.48 -1.23
N GLN A 70 2.54 -3.57 -2.48
CA GLN A 70 1.84 -4.32 -3.54
C GLN A 70 1.68 -5.80 -3.17
N LEU A 71 2.70 -6.43 -2.58
CA LEU A 71 2.65 -7.83 -2.16
C LEU A 71 1.64 -8.06 -1.03
N THR A 72 1.46 -7.10 -0.10
CA THR A 72 0.42 -7.18 0.95
C THR A 72 -0.99 -7.34 0.38
N PHE A 73 -1.26 -6.74 -0.79
CA PHE A 73 -2.56 -6.84 -1.47
C PHE A 73 -2.62 -7.93 -2.55
N SER A 74 -1.51 -8.60 -2.84
CA SER A 74 -1.43 -9.62 -3.88
C SER A 74 -1.94 -10.97 -3.39
N ARG A 75 -2.50 -11.76 -4.31
CA ARG A 75 -2.73 -13.19 -4.08
C ARG A 75 -1.43 -13.95 -4.33
N PRO A 76 -1.21 -15.11 -3.67
CA PRO A 76 -0.14 -16.01 -4.07
C PRO A 76 -0.24 -16.31 -5.56
N TYR A 77 0.91 -16.40 -6.22
CA TYR A 77 0.95 -16.85 -7.61
C TYR A 77 0.34 -18.24 -7.71
N ASP A 78 -0.58 -18.39 -8.65
CA ASP A 78 -1.28 -19.65 -8.91
C ASP A 78 -0.99 -20.05 -10.36
N SER A 79 -0.26 -21.14 -10.55
CA SER A 79 0.07 -21.64 -11.89
C SER A 79 -1.18 -22.03 -12.72
N ALA A 80 -2.30 -22.34 -12.05
CA ALA A 80 -3.58 -22.64 -12.68
C ALA A 80 -4.51 -21.41 -12.76
N TRP A 81 -4.00 -20.18 -12.57
CA TRP A 81 -4.80 -18.97 -12.49
C TRP A 81 -5.77 -18.79 -13.67
N LEU A 82 -5.38 -19.18 -14.89
CA LEU A 82 -6.22 -19.07 -16.08
C LEU A 82 -7.51 -19.88 -15.95
N GLN A 83 -7.39 -21.09 -15.39
CA GLN A 83 -8.48 -22.03 -15.14
C GLN A 83 -9.32 -21.55 -13.94
N ASN A 84 -8.65 -21.17 -12.86
CA ASN A 84 -9.29 -20.75 -11.61
C ASN A 84 -10.05 -19.41 -11.74
N LEU A 85 -9.52 -18.47 -12.53
CA LEU A 85 -10.15 -17.18 -12.80
C LEU A 85 -11.12 -17.22 -14.00
N LYS A 86 -11.24 -18.37 -14.69
CA LYS A 86 -12.17 -18.59 -15.82
C LYS A 86 -12.08 -17.48 -16.89
N VAL A 87 -10.86 -17.01 -17.16
CA VAL A 87 -10.64 -15.93 -18.13
C VAL A 87 -10.95 -16.44 -19.53
N ARG A 88 -11.88 -15.79 -20.23
CA ARG A 88 -12.20 -16.13 -21.62
C ARG A 88 -11.12 -15.55 -22.55
N PRO A 89 -10.58 -16.33 -23.50
CA PRO A 89 -9.76 -15.75 -24.56
C PRO A 89 -10.61 -14.75 -25.38
N ARG A 90 -10.01 -13.62 -25.73
CA ARG A 90 -10.62 -12.59 -26.59
C ARG A 90 -10.64 -13.04 -28.05
#